data_AF-A0A1V5LY07-F1
#
_entry.id   AF-A0A1V5LY07-F1
#
_cell.length_a   1.000
_cell.length_b   1.000
_cell.length_c   1.000
_cell.angle_alpha   90.00
_cell.angle_beta   90.00
_cell.angle_gamma   90.00
#
_symmetry.space_group_name_H-M   'P 1'
#
loop_
_entity.id
_entity.type
_entity.pdbx_description
1 polymer ?
#
loop_
_entity_poly.entity_id
_entity_poly.type
_entity_poly.pdbx_seq_one_letter_code
_entity_poly.pdbx_strand_id
1 'polypeptide(L)'
;MKMSGSTAMFLAAGVLIVGIDLYWAVKVDLPRNIEEAIRITFNDWKEINLTPRRPYPEFKNLVESKEAASLLKRVDLVDSNYAGVYFVVKPKGAVDSYRVYVPNDAKDGLFNKLAAKGIPVESLYCCH
;
A
#
# COMPACT_ATOMS: atom_id res chain seq x y z
N MET A 1 28.64 20.32 -31.90
CA MET A 1 28.62 20.23 -30.42
C MET A 1 29.32 18.94 -30.02
N LYS A 2 30.46 19.03 -29.31
CA LYS A 2 31.19 17.88 -28.78
C LYS A 2 30.46 17.39 -27.53
N MET A 3 29.79 16.25 -27.61
CA MET A 3 29.30 15.54 -26.42
C MET A 3 30.51 14.89 -25.75
N SER A 4 30.79 15.33 -24.52
CA SER A 4 31.87 14.86 -23.66
C SER A 4 31.74 13.36 -23.37
N GLY A 5 32.83 12.61 -23.57
CA GLY A 5 32.91 11.15 -23.38
C GLY A 5 32.76 10.66 -21.93
N SER A 6 32.48 11.55 -20.97
CA SER A 6 32.31 11.16 -19.56
C SER A 6 30.96 10.50 -19.27
N THR A 7 29.87 10.85 -19.96
CA THR A 7 28.53 10.31 -19.66
C THR A 7 28.33 8.86 -20.11
N ALA A 8 29.03 8.41 -21.15
CA ALA A 8 28.97 7.02 -21.60
C ALA A 8 29.64 6.05 -20.62
N MET A 9 30.69 6.50 -19.92
CA MET A 9 31.46 5.65 -19.00
C MET A 9 30.73 5.41 -17.66
N PHE A 10 29.92 6.37 -17.19
CA PHE A 10 29.08 6.21 -15.99
C PHE A 10 27.90 5.24 -16.19
N LEU A 11 27.31 5.21 -17.40
CA LEU A 11 26.23 4.26 -17.72
C LEU A 11 26.76 2.82 -17.81
N ALA A 12 27.96 2.62 -18.37
CA ALA A 12 28.58 1.30 -18.42
C ALA A 12 28.95 0.77 -17.02
N ALA A 13 29.45 1.62 -16.13
CA ALA A 13 29.77 1.24 -14.76
C ALA A 13 28.52 0.89 -13.93
N GLY A 14 27.42 1.65 -14.08
CA GLY A 14 26.15 1.36 -13.40
C GLY A 14 25.52 0.03 -13.81
N VAL A 15 25.57 -0.31 -15.10
CA VAL A 15 25.07 -1.61 -15.62
C VAL A 15 25.95 -2.78 -15.15
N LEU A 16 27.26 -2.57 -15.02
CA LEU A 16 28.18 -3.62 -14.56
C LEU A 16 28.05 -3.90 -13.07
N ILE A 17 27.80 -2.88 -12.24
CA ILE A 17 27.57 -3.05 -10.80
C ILE A 17 26.25 -3.80 -10.55
N VAL A 18 25.17 -3.40 -11.22
CA VAL A 18 23.89 -4.11 -11.13
C VAL A 18 24.02 -5.53 -11.69
N GLY A 19 24.79 -5.74 -12.77
CA GLY A 19 25.02 -7.06 -13.37
C GLY A 19 25.82 -8.02 -12.49
N ILE A 20 26.83 -7.52 -11.76
CA ILE A 20 27.64 -8.32 -10.83
C ILE A 20 26.84 -8.64 -9.56
N ASP A 21 26.08 -7.69 -9.02
CA ASP A 21 25.21 -7.93 -7.87
C ASP A 21 24.09 -8.92 -8.22
N LEU A 22 23.50 -8.84 -9.42
CA LEU A 22 22.52 -9.83 -9.89
C LEU A 22 23.17 -11.21 -10.12
N TYR A 23 24.39 -11.26 -10.66
CA TYR A 23 25.12 -12.51 -10.90
C TYR A 23 25.47 -13.25 -9.60
N TRP A 24 25.82 -12.53 -8.53
CA TRP A 24 25.97 -13.11 -7.20
C TRP A 24 24.62 -13.42 -6.55
N ALA A 25 23.60 -12.57 -6.70
CA ALA A 25 22.26 -12.83 -6.18
C ALA A 25 21.60 -14.09 -6.77
N VAL A 26 21.89 -14.45 -8.02
CA VAL A 26 21.43 -15.71 -8.65
C VAL A 26 22.19 -16.94 -8.12
N LYS A 27 23.38 -16.76 -7.52
CA LYS A 27 24.15 -17.81 -6.84
C LYS A 27 23.93 -17.85 -5.32
N VAL A 28 23.33 -16.83 -4.74
CA VAL A 28 22.91 -16.86 -3.34
C VAL A 28 21.64 -17.68 -3.31
N ASP A 29 21.75 -18.92 -2.84
CA ASP A 29 20.61 -19.71 -2.40
C ASP A 29 20.00 -18.94 -1.23
N LEU A 30 19.11 -18.00 -1.55
CA LEU A 30 18.49 -17.13 -0.57
C LEU A 30 17.72 -18.06 0.37
N PRO A 31 18.07 -18.09 1.66
CA PRO A 31 17.36 -18.95 2.58
C PRO A 31 15.87 -18.59 2.48
N ARG A 32 15.01 -19.61 2.44
CA ARG A 32 13.57 -19.46 2.09
C ARG A 32 12.86 -18.34 2.88
N ASN A 33 13.34 -18.05 4.08
CA ASN A 33 12.86 -16.95 4.92
C ASN A 33 13.07 -15.56 4.29
N ILE A 34 14.18 -15.32 3.58
CA ILE A 34 14.45 -14.04 2.90
C ILE A 34 13.60 -13.93 1.63
N GLU A 35 13.44 -15.02 0.86
CA GLU A 35 12.54 -15.03 -0.29
C GLU A 35 11.09 -14.75 0.13
N GLU A 36 10.66 -15.37 1.24
CA GLU A 36 9.33 -15.16 1.80
C GLU A 36 9.15 -13.73 2.32
N ALA A 37 10.15 -13.16 3.00
CA ALA A 37 10.14 -11.76 3.43
C ALA A 37 10.04 -10.80 2.24
N ILE A 38 10.86 -10.99 1.20
CA ILE A 38 10.81 -10.18 -0.03
C ILE A 38 9.45 -10.30 -0.71
N ARG A 39 8.89 -11.52 -0.79
CA ARG A 39 7.57 -11.75 -1.37
C ARG A 39 6.48 -11.02 -0.60
N ILE A 40 6.51 -11.07 0.73
CA ILE A 40 5.55 -10.36 1.61
C ILE A 40 5.69 -8.86 1.39
N THR A 41 6.89 -8.31 1.51
CA THR A 41 7.14 -6.87 1.31
C THR A 41 6.72 -6.38 -0.08
N PHE A 42 6.98 -7.16 -1.13
CA PHE A 42 6.57 -6.82 -2.49
C PHE A 42 5.05 -6.87 -2.65
N ASN A 43 4.38 -7.86 -2.05
CA ASN A 43 2.93 -7.96 -2.08
C ASN A 43 2.27 -6.79 -1.33
N ASP A 44 2.78 -6.42 -0.16
CA ASP A 44 2.29 -5.27 0.62
C ASP A 44 2.50 -3.97 -0.16
N TRP A 45 3.69 -3.78 -0.74
CA TRP A 45 3.97 -2.63 -1.59
C TRP A 45 3.03 -2.56 -2.80
N LYS A 46 2.77 -3.71 -3.44
CA LYS A 46 1.88 -3.83 -4.58
C LYS A 46 0.44 -3.52 -4.19
N GLU A 47 -0.04 -4.04 -3.07
CA GLU A 47 -1.37 -3.75 -2.54
C GLU A 47 -1.51 -2.26 -2.20
N ILE A 48 -0.49 -1.65 -1.59
CA ILE A 48 -0.52 -0.22 -1.27
C ILE A 48 -0.52 0.63 -2.56
N ASN A 49 0.32 0.32 -3.55
CA ASN A 49 0.55 1.22 -4.68
C ASN A 49 -0.36 0.97 -5.90
N LEU A 50 -0.83 -0.26 -6.10
CA LEU A 50 -1.70 -0.60 -7.23
C LEU A 50 -3.19 -0.61 -6.89
N THR A 51 -3.57 -0.58 -5.60
CA THR A 51 -4.99 -0.51 -5.22
C THR A 51 -5.58 0.83 -5.67
N PRO A 52 -6.69 0.82 -6.44
CA PRO A 52 -7.28 2.03 -7.00
C PRO A 52 -7.73 2.99 -5.89
N ARG A 53 -7.55 4.30 -6.12
CA ARG A 53 -7.94 5.34 -5.15
C ARG A 53 -9.36 5.83 -5.43
N ARG A 54 -10.15 6.01 -4.38
CA ARG A 54 -11.46 6.64 -4.42
C ARG A 54 -11.51 7.90 -3.56
N PRO A 55 -12.34 8.89 -3.93
CA PRO A 55 -12.44 10.14 -3.20
C PRO A 55 -13.16 9.95 -1.86
N TYR A 56 -12.72 10.69 -0.85
CA TYR A 56 -13.27 10.61 0.51
C TYR A 56 -14.80 10.80 0.59
N PRO A 57 -15.44 11.76 -0.11
CA PRO A 57 -16.88 11.95 -0.03
C PRO A 57 -17.70 10.69 -0.35
N GLU A 58 -17.26 9.87 -1.31
CA GLU A 58 -17.93 8.60 -1.64
C GLU A 58 -17.86 7.61 -0.47
N PHE A 59 -16.67 7.47 0.12
CA PHE A 59 -16.47 6.61 1.27
C PHE A 59 -17.26 7.11 2.49
N LYS A 60 -17.26 8.42 2.73
CA LYS A 60 -18.03 9.05 3.81
C LYS A 60 -19.52 8.74 3.67
N ASN A 61 -20.10 8.95 2.48
CA ASN A 61 -21.50 8.65 2.21
C ASN A 61 -21.82 7.16 2.46
N LEU A 62 -20.90 6.28 2.08
CA LEU A 62 -21.05 4.85 2.28
C LEU A 62 -21.03 4.48 3.78
N VAL A 63 -20.10 5.01 4.57
CA VAL A 63 -20.02 4.79 6.03
C VAL A 63 -21.23 5.38 6.77
N GLU A 64 -21.72 6.53 6.31
CA GLU A 64 -22.88 7.21 6.90
C GLU A 64 -24.21 6.54 6.51
N SER A 65 -24.23 5.74 5.44
CA SER A 65 -25.40 4.99 5.01
C SER A 65 -25.86 3.95 6.05
N LYS A 66 -27.15 3.59 5.99
CA LYS A 66 -27.69 2.48 6.79
C LYS A 66 -27.15 1.11 6.35
N GLU A 67 -26.67 1.03 5.11
CA GLU A 67 -26.24 -0.21 4.45
C GLU A 67 -24.74 -0.49 4.61
N ALA A 68 -23.98 0.41 5.27
CA ALA A 68 -22.53 0.32 5.40
C ALA A 68 -22.02 -1.07 5.82
N ALA A 69 -22.65 -1.69 6.82
CA ALA A 69 -22.28 -3.02 7.33
C ALA A 69 -22.61 -4.17 6.35
N SER A 70 -23.58 -3.96 5.46
CA SER A 70 -23.92 -4.91 4.41
C SER A 70 -22.99 -4.78 3.19
N LEU A 71 -22.45 -3.58 2.96
CA LEU A 71 -21.63 -3.24 1.82
C LEU A 71 -20.13 -3.38 2.08
N LEU A 72 -19.68 -3.23 3.33
CA LEU A 72 -18.27 -3.33 3.71
C LEU A 72 -17.98 -4.64 4.42
N LYS A 73 -16.91 -5.30 3.99
CA LYS A 73 -16.36 -6.47 4.67
C LYS A 73 -15.38 -6.05 5.77
N ARG A 74 -14.43 -5.18 5.43
CA ARG A 74 -13.42 -4.65 6.36
C ARG A 74 -12.84 -3.34 5.87
N VAL A 75 -12.22 -2.61 6.79
CA VAL A 75 -11.44 -1.40 6.52
C VAL A 75 -10.08 -1.57 7.20
N ASP A 76 -9.00 -1.41 6.46
CA ASP A 76 -7.64 -1.60 6.97
C ASP A 76 -6.91 -0.25 6.97
N LEU A 77 -6.38 0.18 8.11
CA LEU A 77 -5.50 1.34 8.20
C LEU A 77 -4.12 0.93 7.69
N VAL A 78 -3.69 1.54 6.58
CA VAL A 78 -2.46 1.12 5.87
C VAL A 78 -1.34 2.15 5.91
N ASP A 79 -1.69 3.42 6.15
CA ASP A 79 -0.72 4.50 6.25
C ASP A 79 -1.35 5.66 7.03
N SER A 80 -0.52 6.43 7.72
CA SER A 80 -0.94 7.62 8.46
C SER A 80 0.19 8.63 8.49
N ASN A 81 -0.16 9.90 8.34
CA ASN A 81 0.78 11.00 8.49
C ASN A 81 0.12 12.16 9.26
N TYR A 82 0.81 13.29 9.38
CA TYR A 82 0.30 14.46 10.09
C TYR A 82 -0.93 15.11 9.41
N ALA A 83 -1.10 14.90 8.10
CA ALA A 83 -2.16 15.50 7.30
C ALA A 83 -3.43 14.62 7.22
N GLY A 84 -3.32 13.32 7.47
CA GLY A 84 -4.44 12.39 7.39
C GLY A 84 -4.04 10.92 7.46
N VAL A 85 -4.96 10.05 7.05
CA VAL A 85 -4.79 8.60 7.05
C VAL A 85 -5.22 7.99 5.73
N TYR A 86 -4.61 6.86 5.38
CA TYR A 86 -5.04 6.04 4.25
C TYR A 86 -5.66 4.76 4.76
N PHE A 87 -6.86 4.47 4.27
CA PHE A 87 -7.49 3.18 4.44
C PHE A 87 -7.48 2.38 3.15
N VAL A 88 -7.35 1.07 3.26
CA VAL A 88 -7.81 0.11 2.25
C VAL A 88 -9.20 -0.34 2.66
N VAL A 89 -10.15 -0.24 1.76
CA VAL A 89 -11.55 -0.60 1.99
C VAL A 89 -11.86 -1.81 1.13
N LYS A 90 -12.40 -2.85 1.77
CA LYS A 90 -12.82 -4.08 1.09
C LYS A 90 -14.34 -4.19 1.09
N PRO A 91 -15.01 -3.96 -0.05
CA PRO A 91 -16.43 -4.19 -0.15
C PRO A 91 -16.78 -5.67 0.00
N LYS A 92 -18.00 -5.95 0.45
CA LYS A 92 -18.54 -7.30 0.53
C LYS A 92 -18.92 -7.77 -0.87
N GLY A 93 -18.48 -8.97 -1.25
CA GLY A 93 -18.75 -9.54 -2.59
C GLY A 93 -17.90 -8.97 -3.73
N ALA A 94 -17.06 -7.95 -3.47
CA ALA A 94 -16.07 -7.49 -4.43
C ALA A 94 -14.78 -8.31 -4.32
N VAL A 95 -14.15 -8.58 -5.46
CA VAL A 95 -12.82 -9.18 -5.53
C VAL A 95 -11.76 -8.14 -5.16
N ASP A 96 -11.96 -6.90 -5.62
CA ASP A 96 -10.99 -5.82 -5.50
C ASP A 96 -11.25 -4.93 -4.29
N SER A 97 -10.16 -4.45 -3.71
CA SER A 97 -10.14 -3.41 -2.67
C SER A 97 -9.99 -2.02 -3.32
N TYR A 98 -10.25 -0.96 -2.57
CA TYR A 98 -9.89 0.40 -2.97
C TYR A 98 -9.26 1.19 -1.82
N ARG A 99 -8.43 2.19 -2.13
CA ARG A 99 -7.83 3.09 -1.13
C ARG A 99 -8.61 4.38 -1.01
N VAL A 100 -8.71 4.90 0.21
CA VAL A 100 -9.26 6.23 0.48
C VAL A 100 -8.32 7.00 1.39
N TYR A 101 -8.05 8.25 1.03
CA TYR A 101 -7.36 9.20 1.89
C TYR A 101 -8.40 9.96 2.71
N VAL A 102 -8.23 10.00 4.02
CA VAL A 102 -9.08 10.75 4.95
C VAL A 102 -8.23 11.86 5.57
N PRO A 103 -8.51 13.13 5.24
CA PRO A 103 -7.89 14.28 5.87
C PRO A 103 -8.06 14.28 7.40
N ASN A 104 -7.08 14.81 8.15
CA ASN A 104 -7.08 14.74 9.61
C ASN A 104 -8.27 15.47 10.26
N ASP A 105 -8.73 16.57 9.66
CA ASP A 105 -9.95 17.31 10.06
C ASP A 105 -11.24 16.49 9.85
N ALA A 106 -11.21 15.53 8.94
CA ALA A 106 -12.30 14.60 8.64
C ALA A 106 -12.17 13.24 9.35
N LYS A 107 -11.05 12.99 10.03
CA LYS A 107 -10.78 11.74 10.76
C LYS A 107 -11.62 11.63 12.04
N ASP A 108 -11.96 12.78 12.62
CA ASP A 108 -12.66 12.84 13.89
C ASP A 108 -14.05 12.20 13.79
N GLY A 109 -14.29 11.22 14.67
CA GLY A 109 -15.53 10.45 14.70
C GLY A 109 -15.70 9.38 13.61
N LEU A 110 -14.81 9.30 12.60
CA LEU A 110 -14.89 8.26 11.56
C LEU A 110 -14.69 6.85 12.15
N PHE A 111 -13.67 6.67 12.99
CA PHE A 111 -13.43 5.40 13.68
C PHE A 111 -14.62 4.98 14.55
N ASN A 112 -15.22 5.94 15.27
CA ASN A 112 -16.42 5.71 16.08
C ASN A 112 -17.62 5.32 15.21
N LYS A 113 -17.80 5.93 14.05
CA LYS A 113 -18.85 5.57 13.08
C LYS A 113 -18.65 4.17 12.54
N LEU A 114 -17.43 3.80 12.14
CA LEU A 114 -17.10 2.46 11.67
C LEU A 114 -17.36 1.40 12.76
N ALA A 115 -16.90 1.67 13.98
CA ALA A 115 -17.15 0.81 15.14
C ALA A 115 -18.65 0.68 15.46
N ALA A 116 -19.42 1.77 15.44
CA ALA A 116 -20.87 1.77 15.65
C ALA A 116 -21.64 0.98 14.58
N LYS A 117 -21.07 0.86 13.37
CA LYS A 117 -21.62 0.04 12.28
C LYS A 117 -21.14 -1.42 12.32
N GLY A 118 -20.30 -1.79 13.29
CA GLY A 118 -19.71 -3.12 13.37
C GLY A 118 -18.74 -3.43 12.23
N ILE A 119 -18.16 -2.41 11.59
CA ILE A 119 -17.17 -2.58 10.53
C ILE A 119 -15.78 -2.66 11.20
N PRO A 120 -15.07 -3.79 11.08
CA PRO A 120 -13.76 -3.93 11.71
C PRO A 120 -12.76 -2.99 11.04
N VAL A 121 -11.98 -2.30 11.89
CA VAL A 121 -10.83 -1.51 11.48
C VAL A 121 -9.57 -2.24 11.92
N GLU A 122 -8.87 -2.87 10.99
CA GLU A 122 -7.61 -3.57 11.25
C GLU A 122 -6.43 -2.62 10.98
N SER A 123 -5.35 -2.73 11.77
CA SER A 123 -4.09 -2.04 11.48
C SER A 123 -3.16 -3.02 10.78
N LEU A 124 -2.70 -2.68 9.58
CA LEU A 124 -1.66 -3.48 8.90
C LEU A 124 -0.27 -3.31 9.55
N TYR A 125 -0.10 -2.34 10.46
CA TYR A 125 1.09 -2.23 11.29
C TYR A 125 0.99 -3.14 12.52
N CYS A 126 1.17 -4.44 12.32
CA CYS A 126 1.68 -5.32 13.37
C CYS A 126 3.18 -5.47 13.12
N CYS A 127 4.02 -4.77 13.88
CA CYS A 127 5.44 -5.06 13.95
C CYS A 127 5.61 -6.51 14.40
N HIS A 128 6.32 -7.32 13.61
CA HIS A 128 6.94 -8.56 14.05
C HIS A 128 8.44 -8.47 13.84
#